data_AF-A0A8C9XQA8-F1
#
_entry.id   AF-A0A8C9XQA8-F1
#
_cell.length_a   1.000
_cell.length_b   1.000
_cell.length_c   1.000
_cell.angle_alpha   90.00
_cell.angle_beta   90.00
_cell.angle_gamma   90.00
#
_symmetry.space_group_name_H-M   'P 1'
#
loop_
_entity.id
_entity.type
_entity.pdbx_description
1 polymer ?
#
loop_
_entity_poly.entity_id
_entity_poly.type
_entity_poly.pdbx_seq_one_letter_code
_entity_poly.pdbx_strand_id
1 'polypeptide(L)'
;MFATATRNFVEEVDNGGLLIPLSSLNDTIALLTVVVKRKRFWVWQKPKYIPSDFNLNDILTGDIPIKPGVIETDFIKYNGTFGDNIQGTVDANFVHTNVSLEGKDSSKLQSSFGSLKKEEVDVQKLLRDSKGRVLDMSHSLIQQTKEKPRQVFGFVKERIVTTQPFLLLFVCLVSHACGIVANLQVSLKENGSLSKDSNITMEIPIHTTIAYALLELEIKQDGRFELCLMSDTTGGFEVDGLAKKGLLGEKSYLIQGKLQFSSLQP
;
A
#
# COMPACT_ATOMS: atom_id res chain seq x y z
N MET A 1 4.78 9.14 -9.69
CA MET A 1 3.48 9.59 -10.24
C MET A 1 2.39 8.57 -10.01
N PHE A 2 2.36 7.42 -10.70
CA PHE A 2 1.31 6.40 -10.49
C PHE A 2 1.18 5.95 -9.03
N ALA A 3 2.28 5.51 -8.39
CA ALA A 3 2.29 5.14 -6.97
C ALA A 3 1.74 6.22 -6.02
N THR A 4 1.98 7.49 -6.35
CA THR A 4 1.49 8.63 -5.56
C THR A 4 -0.01 8.80 -5.76
N ALA A 5 -0.48 8.71 -7.01
CA ALA A 5 -1.88 8.85 -7.35
C ALA A 5 -2.74 7.73 -6.75
N THR A 6 -2.29 6.48 -6.84
CA THR A 6 -3.02 5.33 -6.26
C THR A 6 -3.06 5.42 -4.74
N ARG A 7 -1.99 5.90 -4.11
CA ARG A 7 -1.93 6.15 -2.67
C ARG A 7 -2.93 7.22 -2.24
N ASN A 8 -2.92 8.37 -2.90
CA ASN A 8 -3.83 9.47 -2.58
C ASN A 8 -5.30 9.04 -2.77
N PHE A 9 -5.57 8.27 -3.83
CA PHE A 9 -6.88 7.66 -4.04
C PHE A 9 -7.29 6.77 -2.87
N VAL A 10 -6.46 5.82 -2.45
CA VAL A 10 -6.77 4.93 -1.32
C VAL A 10 -6.99 5.72 -0.02
N GLU A 11 -6.17 6.73 0.23
CA GLU A 11 -6.28 7.58 1.43
C GLU A 11 -7.61 8.36 1.48
N GLU A 12 -8.23 8.67 0.34
CA GLU A 12 -9.54 9.33 0.28
C GLU A 12 -10.75 8.37 0.33
N VAL A 13 -10.63 7.20 -0.29
CA VAL A 13 -11.80 6.32 -0.54
C VAL A 13 -11.93 5.17 0.46
N ASP A 14 -10.86 4.86 1.20
CA ASP A 14 -10.83 3.75 2.14
C ASP A 14 -10.36 4.16 3.54
N ASN A 15 -11.30 4.71 4.29
CA ASN A 15 -11.12 4.99 5.72
C ASN A 15 -10.85 3.71 6.55
N GLY A 16 -11.19 2.52 6.03
CA GLY A 16 -11.00 1.23 6.70
C GLY A 16 -9.57 0.69 6.60
N GLY A 17 -8.75 1.22 5.68
CA GLY A 17 -7.35 0.85 5.50
C GLY A 17 -7.11 -0.59 5.05
N LEU A 18 -8.07 -1.17 4.32
CA LEU A 18 -8.01 -2.53 3.77
C LEU A 18 -7.43 -2.55 2.35
N LEU A 19 -7.68 -1.51 1.57
CA LEU A 19 -7.14 -1.33 0.24
C LEU A 19 -5.65 -1.00 0.31
N ILE A 20 -4.91 -1.67 -0.57
CA ILE A 20 -3.48 -1.52 -0.75
C ILE A 20 -3.29 -0.85 -2.11
N PRO A 21 -2.65 0.34 -2.17
CA PRO A 21 -2.43 1.03 -3.43
C PRO A 21 -1.40 0.29 -4.28
N LEU A 22 -1.69 0.15 -5.58
CA LEU A 22 -0.73 -0.43 -6.52
C LEU A 22 0.39 0.57 -6.82
N SER A 23 1.64 0.12 -6.74
CA SER A 23 2.81 1.01 -6.86
C SER A 23 3.34 1.15 -8.28
N SER A 24 3.08 0.18 -9.17
CA SER A 24 3.61 0.14 -10.52
C SER A 24 2.51 -0.20 -11.52
N LEU A 25 2.52 0.46 -12.68
CA LEU A 25 1.59 0.17 -13.78
C LEU A 25 1.87 -1.18 -14.44
N ASN A 26 3.11 -1.65 -14.35
CA ASN A 26 3.51 -2.93 -14.96
C ASN A 26 3.06 -4.12 -14.11
N ASP A 27 2.70 -3.89 -12.86
CA ASP A 27 2.34 -4.95 -11.92
C ASP A 27 0.88 -5.34 -12.16
N THR A 28 0.65 -6.33 -13.02
CA THR A 28 -0.70 -6.86 -13.24
C THR A 28 -1.07 -7.80 -12.10
N ILE A 29 -1.96 -7.36 -11.22
CA ILE A 29 -2.46 -8.18 -10.11
C ILE A 29 -3.90 -8.65 -10.42
N ALA A 30 -4.07 -9.97 -10.44
CA ALA A 30 -5.37 -10.62 -10.65
C ALA A 30 -6.01 -11.07 -9.32
N LEU A 31 -7.31 -11.34 -9.34
CA LEU A 31 -7.96 -12.04 -8.24
C LEU A 31 -7.30 -13.40 -7.99
N LEU A 32 -7.25 -13.81 -6.73
CA LEU A 32 -6.52 -14.99 -6.23
C LEU A 32 -4.99 -14.98 -6.40
N THR A 33 -4.38 -13.91 -6.91
CA THR A 33 -2.92 -13.77 -6.89
C THR A 33 -2.41 -13.89 -5.45
N VAL A 34 -1.43 -14.75 -5.21
CA VAL A 34 -0.82 -14.95 -3.89
C VAL A 34 0.11 -13.78 -3.60
N VAL A 35 -0.04 -13.23 -2.41
CA VAL A 35 0.72 -12.08 -1.93
C VAL A 35 1.36 -12.43 -0.60
N VAL A 36 2.68 -12.21 -0.52
CA VAL A 36 3.43 -12.32 0.73
C VAL A 36 3.34 -10.99 1.45
N LYS A 37 2.66 -10.97 2.60
CA LYS A 37 2.61 -9.81 3.49
C LYS A 37 3.72 -9.91 4.53
N ARG A 38 4.64 -8.94 4.53
CA ARG A 38 5.64 -8.76 5.57
C ARG A 38 5.07 -7.85 6.67
N LYS A 39 4.82 -8.44 7.84
CA LYS A 39 4.36 -7.73 9.05
C LYS A 39 5.37 -6.65 9.45
N ARG A 40 4.89 -5.52 9.97
CA ARG A 40 5.72 -4.39 10.45
C ARG A 40 6.68 -4.79 11.58
N PHE A 41 7.86 -4.14 11.67
CA PHE A 41 8.81 -4.40 12.78
C PHE A 41 8.53 -3.43 13.91
N TRP A 42 8.39 -2.17 13.54
CA TRP A 42 7.97 -1.10 14.42
C TRP A 42 6.58 -0.60 14.08
N VAL A 43 5.90 -0.06 15.10
CA VAL A 43 4.51 0.41 15.02
C VAL A 43 4.34 1.47 13.92
N TRP A 44 5.36 2.30 13.71
CA TRP A 44 5.43 3.38 12.71
C TRP A 44 5.62 2.90 11.27
N GLN A 45 6.03 1.64 11.06
CA GLN A 45 6.27 1.11 9.72
C GLN A 45 4.97 0.54 9.13
N LYS A 46 4.69 0.89 7.87
CA LYS A 46 3.63 0.23 7.08
C LYS A 46 4.08 -1.21 6.72
N PRO A 47 3.17 -2.20 6.72
CA PRO A 47 3.45 -3.52 6.16
C PRO A 47 3.91 -3.42 4.70
N LYS A 48 4.72 -4.39 4.25
CA LYS A 48 5.08 -4.52 2.84
C LYS A 48 4.31 -5.69 2.24
N TYR A 49 3.83 -5.50 1.02
CA TYR A 49 3.09 -6.50 0.27
C TYR A 49 3.89 -6.83 -0.98
N ILE A 50 4.13 -8.12 -1.21
CA ILE A 50 4.93 -8.61 -2.32
C ILE A 50 4.04 -9.58 -3.09
N PRO A 51 3.37 -9.11 -4.16
CA PRO A 51 2.68 -9.99 -5.09
C PRO A 51 3.66 -11.02 -5.65
N SER A 52 3.21 -12.25 -5.79
CA SER A 52 3.97 -13.32 -6.44
C SER A 52 3.38 -13.62 -7.81
N ASP A 53 4.12 -14.35 -8.63
CA ASP A 53 3.67 -14.82 -9.94
C ASP A 53 2.69 -16.01 -9.84
N PHE A 54 2.36 -16.45 -8.62
CA PHE A 54 1.51 -17.61 -8.36
C PHE A 54 0.10 -17.19 -7.99
N ASN A 55 -0.88 -17.97 -8.44
CA ASN A 55 -2.26 -17.94 -8.01
C ASN A 55 -2.49 -18.89 -6.83
N LEU A 56 -3.57 -18.70 -6.08
CA LEU A 56 -3.99 -19.63 -5.03
C LEU A 56 -4.06 -21.06 -5.55
N ASN A 57 -4.53 -21.27 -6.79
CA ASN A 57 -4.60 -22.59 -7.40
C ASN A 57 -3.23 -23.26 -7.62
N ASP A 58 -2.17 -22.48 -7.84
CA ASP A 58 -0.84 -23.02 -8.14
C ASP A 58 -0.14 -23.56 -6.89
N ILE A 59 -0.56 -23.10 -5.71
CA ILE A 59 0.00 -23.50 -4.42
C ILE A 59 -0.89 -24.50 -3.67
N LEU A 60 -2.00 -24.93 -4.26
CA LEU A 60 -2.91 -25.94 -3.73
C LEU A 60 -2.58 -27.33 -4.27
N THR A 61 -2.88 -28.33 -3.47
CA THR A 61 -2.83 -29.74 -3.91
C THR A 61 -4.12 -30.14 -4.65
N GLY A 62 -3.95 -31.06 -5.60
CA GLY A 62 -5.03 -31.67 -6.38
C GLY A 62 -5.30 -30.96 -7.70
N ASP A 63 -5.80 -31.72 -8.67
CA ASP A 63 -5.82 -31.29 -10.08
C ASP A 63 -7.00 -30.39 -10.46
N ILE A 64 -8.03 -30.33 -9.61
CA ILE A 64 -9.23 -29.54 -9.89
C ILE A 64 -9.00 -28.11 -9.36
N PRO A 65 -8.94 -27.07 -10.22
CA PRO A 65 -8.76 -25.70 -9.77
C PRO A 65 -10.03 -25.15 -9.10
N ILE A 66 -9.85 -24.32 -8.09
CA ILE A 66 -10.91 -23.50 -7.49
C ILE A 66 -11.29 -22.41 -8.49
N LYS A 67 -12.59 -22.33 -8.81
CA LYS A 67 -13.16 -21.30 -9.68
C LYS A 67 -13.98 -20.32 -8.85
N PRO A 68 -13.36 -19.26 -8.29
CA PRO A 68 -14.09 -18.29 -7.49
C PRO A 68 -15.20 -17.66 -8.33
N GLY A 69 -16.37 -17.45 -7.73
CA GLY A 69 -17.32 -16.51 -8.31
C GLY A 69 -16.69 -15.11 -8.26
N VAL A 70 -16.88 -14.30 -9.30
CA VAL A 70 -16.44 -12.91 -9.31
C VAL A 70 -17.67 -12.03 -9.37
N ILE A 71 -17.76 -11.09 -8.43
CA ILE A 71 -18.81 -10.09 -8.35
C ILE A 71 -18.19 -8.77 -8.81
N GLU A 72 -18.73 -8.21 -9.89
CA GLU A 72 -18.29 -6.94 -10.44
C GLU A 72 -19.34 -5.87 -10.12
N THR A 73 -18.91 -4.76 -9.54
CA THR A 73 -19.79 -3.64 -9.17
C THR A 73 -19.18 -2.32 -9.62
N ASP A 74 -20.05 -1.39 -10.03
CA ASP A 74 -19.64 -0.01 -10.25
C ASP A 74 -19.21 0.60 -8.92
N PHE A 75 -18.02 1.23 -8.89
CA PHE A 75 -17.47 1.77 -7.66
C PHE A 75 -17.66 3.28 -7.58
N ILE A 76 -16.77 4.06 -8.21
CA ILE A 76 -16.85 5.53 -8.23
C ILE A 76 -16.18 6.08 -9.50
N LYS A 77 -16.48 7.34 -9.82
CA LYS A 77 -15.68 8.13 -10.76
C LYS A 77 -14.73 9.02 -9.97
N TYR A 78 -13.43 8.94 -10.26
CA TYR A 78 -12.40 9.61 -9.47
C TYR A 78 -11.67 10.71 -10.22
N ASN A 79 -11.61 11.91 -9.62
CA ASN A 79 -10.80 13.04 -10.05
C ASN A 79 -10.37 13.87 -8.83
N GLY A 80 -9.07 13.91 -8.56
CA GLY A 80 -8.47 14.60 -7.42
C GLY A 80 -7.27 15.45 -7.86
N THR A 81 -7.05 16.57 -7.16
CA THR A 81 -5.87 17.42 -7.33
C THR A 81 -5.16 17.54 -6.00
N PHE A 82 -3.90 17.12 -5.96
CA PHE A 82 -3.08 17.03 -4.76
C PHE A 82 -1.86 17.92 -4.90
N GLY A 83 -1.67 18.83 -3.96
CA GLY A 83 -0.45 19.64 -3.87
C GLY A 83 0.44 19.11 -2.75
N ASP A 84 1.73 19.00 -3.01
CA ASP A 84 2.74 18.80 -1.96
C ASP A 84 3.72 19.96 -1.97
N ASN A 85 3.98 20.53 -0.80
CA ASN A 85 4.88 21.67 -0.61
C ASN A 85 5.99 21.23 0.35
N ILE A 86 7.20 21.08 -0.16
CA ILE A 86 8.39 20.78 0.66
C ILE A 86 9.12 22.10 0.87
N GLN A 87 9.06 22.62 2.10
CA GLN A 87 9.84 23.78 2.53
C GLN A 87 10.93 23.32 3.49
N GLY A 88 12.19 23.55 3.11
CA GLY A 88 13.36 23.26 3.93
C GLY A 88 14.19 24.52 4.13
N THR A 89 14.35 24.93 5.38
CA THR A 89 15.25 26.02 5.77
C THR A 89 16.45 25.42 6.47
N VAL A 90 17.66 25.65 5.94
CA VAL A 90 18.92 25.29 6.59
C VAL A 90 19.61 26.57 7.01
N ASP A 91 19.68 26.80 8.31
CA ASP A 91 20.39 27.93 8.91
C ASP A 91 21.74 27.43 9.43
N ALA A 92 22.84 27.95 8.88
CA ALA A 92 24.19 27.70 9.35
C ALA A 92 24.78 28.98 9.94
N ASN A 93 24.99 28.99 11.26
CA ASN A 93 25.68 30.07 11.96
C ASN A 93 27.18 29.78 11.99
N PHE A 94 27.94 30.40 11.11
CA PHE A 94 29.39 30.50 11.25
C PHE A 94 29.75 31.86 11.84
N VAL A 95 30.75 31.90 12.73
CA VAL A 95 31.11 33.02 13.63
C VAL A 95 31.31 34.38 12.92
N HIS A 96 31.38 34.42 11.58
CA HIS A 96 31.42 35.66 10.80
C HIS A 96 30.50 35.72 9.57
N THR A 97 29.59 34.76 9.35
CA THR A 97 28.61 34.82 8.25
C THR A 97 27.39 33.96 8.57
N ASN A 98 26.20 34.58 8.55
CA ASN A 98 24.94 33.84 8.53
C ASN A 98 24.62 33.49 7.08
N VAL A 99 24.51 32.20 6.78
CA VAL A 99 24.03 31.70 5.48
C VAL A 99 22.73 30.96 5.75
N SER A 100 21.61 31.51 5.28
CA SER A 100 20.33 30.83 5.24
C SER A 100 20.10 30.30 3.83
N LEU A 101 19.86 28.99 3.72
CA LEU A 101 19.45 28.35 2.48
C LEU A 101 17.98 27.96 2.63
N GLU A 102 17.10 28.68 1.94
CA GLU A 102 15.67 28.35 1.85
C GLU A 102 15.38 27.65 0.52
N GLY A 103 15.07 26.36 0.58
CA GLY A 103 14.55 25.60 -0.53
C GLY A 103 13.04 25.46 -0.39
N LYS A 104 12.27 26.02 -1.33
CA LYS A 104 10.82 25.84 -1.41
C LYS A 104 10.48 25.13 -2.72
N ASP A 105 10.19 23.84 -2.63
CA ASP A 105 9.70 23.05 -3.76
C ASP A 105 8.20 22.83 -3.62
N SER A 106 7.45 23.01 -4.71
CA SER A 106 6.01 22.77 -4.74
C SER A 106 5.65 21.90 -5.93
N SER A 107 4.83 20.88 -5.70
CA SER A 107 4.35 20.01 -6.76
C SER A 107 2.83 19.91 -6.69
N LYS A 108 2.16 19.87 -7.85
CA LYS A 108 0.72 19.67 -7.96
C LYS A 108 0.46 18.45 -8.85
N LEU A 109 0.05 17.36 -8.24
CA LEU A 109 -0.40 16.15 -8.90
C LEU A 109 -1.91 16.23 -9.15
N GLN A 110 -2.34 16.36 -10.40
CA GLN A 110 -3.74 16.16 -10.79
C GLN A 110 -3.93 14.71 -11.25
N SER A 111 -4.65 13.93 -10.45
CA SER A 111 -4.91 12.51 -10.73
C SER A 111 -6.37 12.28 -11.01
N SER A 112 -6.69 11.69 -12.16
CA SER A 112 -8.00 11.10 -12.37
C SER A 112 -7.82 9.68 -12.87
N PHE A 113 -8.68 8.79 -12.37
CA PHE A 113 -8.72 7.39 -12.78
C PHE A 113 -9.99 7.07 -13.59
N GLY A 114 -10.75 8.10 -13.97
CA GLY A 114 -12.03 7.93 -14.65
C GLY A 114 -13.02 7.14 -13.81
N SER A 115 -13.87 6.36 -14.50
CA SER A 115 -14.82 5.46 -13.86
C SER A 115 -14.13 4.15 -13.45
N LEU A 116 -14.34 3.79 -12.19
CA LEU A 116 -13.74 2.61 -11.56
C LEU A 116 -14.80 1.57 -11.25
N LYS A 117 -14.38 0.30 -11.38
CA LYS A 117 -15.16 -0.84 -10.93
C LYS A 117 -14.42 -1.59 -9.84
N LYS A 118 -15.21 -2.24 -9.00
CA LYS A 118 -14.73 -3.15 -7.96
C LYS A 118 -15.03 -4.57 -8.40
N GLU A 119 -14.00 -5.39 -8.45
CA GLU A 119 -14.11 -6.83 -8.66
C GLU A 119 -13.77 -7.55 -7.36
N GLU A 120 -14.69 -8.39 -6.88
CA GLU A 120 -14.58 -9.13 -5.63
C GLU A 120 -14.79 -10.62 -5.84
N VAL A 121 -14.01 -11.43 -5.11
CA VAL A 121 -14.25 -12.87 -5.02
C VAL A 121 -15.49 -13.12 -4.16
N ASP A 122 -16.40 -13.96 -4.64
CA ASP A 122 -17.47 -14.55 -3.83
C ASP A 122 -16.85 -15.42 -2.73
N VAL A 123 -16.66 -14.82 -1.55
CA VAL A 123 -16.04 -15.45 -0.39
C VAL A 123 -16.85 -16.66 0.09
N GLN A 124 -18.19 -16.62 -0.01
CA GLN A 124 -19.02 -17.75 0.43
C GLN A 124 -18.83 -18.97 -0.47
N LYS A 125 -18.80 -18.75 -1.78
CA LYS A 125 -18.47 -19.81 -2.73
C LYS A 125 -17.04 -20.29 -2.53
N LEU A 126 -16.08 -19.39 -2.35
CA LEU A 126 -14.68 -19.74 -2.11
C LEU A 126 -14.52 -20.64 -0.88
N LEU A 127 -15.21 -20.34 0.24
CA LEU A 127 -15.20 -21.17 1.45
C LEU A 127 -15.73 -22.59 1.21
N ARG A 128 -16.73 -22.75 0.34
CA ARG A 128 -17.25 -24.08 -0.04
C ARG A 128 -16.26 -24.82 -0.92
N ASP A 129 -15.69 -24.14 -1.91
CA ASP A 129 -14.79 -24.73 -2.91
C ASP A 129 -13.40 -25.06 -2.35
N SER A 130 -12.95 -24.33 -1.31
CA SER A 130 -11.69 -24.57 -0.60
C SER A 130 -11.79 -25.65 0.48
N LYS A 131 -13.01 -26.11 0.83
CA LYS A 131 -13.21 -27.06 1.92
C LYS A 131 -12.46 -28.37 1.64
N GLY A 132 -11.56 -28.74 2.56
CA GLY A 132 -10.75 -29.95 2.47
C GLY A 132 -9.56 -29.86 1.51
N ARG A 133 -9.35 -28.71 0.86
CA ARG A 133 -8.12 -28.45 0.11
C ARG A 133 -6.97 -28.19 1.08
N VAL A 134 -5.77 -28.62 0.68
CA VAL A 134 -4.54 -28.36 1.42
C VAL A 134 -3.52 -27.72 0.50
N LEU A 135 -2.69 -26.85 1.07
CA LEU A 135 -1.57 -26.24 0.38
C LEU A 135 -0.47 -27.27 0.12
N ASP A 136 0.22 -27.14 -1.01
CA ASP A 136 1.41 -27.93 -1.30
C ASP A 136 2.59 -27.42 -0.46
N MET A 137 2.81 -28.06 0.69
CA MET A 137 3.90 -27.69 1.59
C MET A 137 5.30 -27.93 1.02
N SER A 138 5.42 -28.61 -0.13
CA SER A 138 6.67 -28.76 -0.88
C SER A 138 6.93 -27.60 -1.87
N HIS A 139 5.93 -26.75 -2.12
CA HIS A 139 6.06 -25.61 -3.03
C HIS A 139 7.11 -24.62 -2.53
N SER A 140 8.02 -24.21 -3.41
CA SER A 140 9.19 -23.37 -3.09
C SER A 140 8.81 -22.05 -2.42
N LEU A 141 7.77 -21.36 -2.92
CA LEU A 141 7.23 -20.14 -2.31
C LEU A 141 6.78 -20.37 -0.86
N ILE A 142 6.13 -21.51 -0.58
CA ILE A 142 5.62 -21.82 0.75
C ILE A 142 6.77 -22.06 1.73
N GLN A 143 7.76 -22.86 1.32
CA GLN A 143 8.95 -23.12 2.14
C GLN A 143 9.70 -21.83 2.48
N GLN A 144 10.00 -20.99 1.49
CA GLN A 144 10.72 -19.72 1.69
C GLN A 144 9.97 -18.72 2.59
N THR A 145 8.64 -18.73 2.53
CA THR A 145 7.80 -17.85 3.34
C THR A 145 7.69 -18.38 4.77
N LYS A 146 7.57 -19.70 4.95
CA LYS A 146 7.49 -20.39 6.25
C LYS A 146 8.73 -20.15 7.11
N GLU A 147 9.92 -20.13 6.50
CA GLU A 147 11.19 -19.85 7.18
C GLU A 147 11.27 -18.42 7.78
N LYS A 148 10.38 -17.51 7.34
CA LYS A 148 10.40 -16.10 7.75
C LYS A 148 9.22 -15.81 8.69
N PRO A 149 9.43 -15.73 10.02
CA PRO A 149 8.34 -15.70 11.02
C PRO A 149 7.45 -14.44 10.96
N ARG A 150 7.84 -13.44 10.16
CA ARG A 150 7.10 -12.18 9.99
C ARG A 150 6.42 -12.08 8.63
N GLN A 151 6.45 -13.14 7.85
CA GLN A 151 5.74 -13.23 6.58
C GLN A 151 4.49 -14.08 6.75
N VAL A 152 3.43 -13.65 6.09
CA VAL A 152 2.16 -14.38 6.04
C VAL A 152 1.69 -14.40 4.61
N PHE A 153 0.98 -15.46 4.26
CA PHE A 153 0.29 -15.52 2.99
C PHE A 153 -1.06 -14.84 3.07
N GLY A 154 -1.41 -14.18 1.98
CA GLY A 154 -2.78 -13.90 1.62
C GLY A 154 -2.93 -14.02 0.12
N PHE A 155 -4.15 -13.88 -0.36
CA PHE A 155 -4.42 -13.76 -1.78
C PHE A 155 -5.34 -12.57 -2.02
N VAL A 156 -5.33 -12.08 -3.26
CA VAL A 156 -6.14 -10.93 -3.67
C VAL A 156 -7.60 -11.33 -3.71
N LYS A 157 -8.39 -10.79 -2.78
CA LYS A 157 -9.85 -11.02 -2.70
C LYS A 157 -10.66 -10.00 -3.47
N GLU A 158 -10.08 -8.82 -3.67
CA GLU A 158 -10.76 -7.65 -4.22
C GLU A 158 -9.74 -6.80 -4.97
N ARG A 159 -10.16 -6.20 -6.08
CA ARG A 159 -9.39 -5.17 -6.78
C ARG A 159 -10.28 -4.09 -7.35
N ILE A 160 -9.73 -2.88 -7.41
CA ILE A 160 -10.34 -1.72 -8.06
C ILE A 160 -9.67 -1.52 -9.41
N VAL A 161 -10.44 -1.52 -10.48
CA VAL A 161 -9.94 -1.48 -11.86
C VAL A 161 -10.51 -0.31 -12.65
N THR A 162 -9.72 0.23 -13.58
CA THR A 162 -10.17 1.26 -14.52
C THR A 162 -11.08 0.65 -15.58
N THR A 163 -12.11 1.40 -15.99
CA THR A 163 -13.02 0.97 -17.07
C THR A 163 -12.78 1.70 -18.40
N GLN A 164 -12.02 2.80 -18.36
CA GLN A 164 -11.75 3.65 -19.52
C GLN A 164 -10.28 4.06 -19.53
N PRO A 165 -9.65 4.21 -20.71
CA PRO A 165 -8.28 4.69 -20.79
C PRO A 165 -8.26 6.17 -20.41
N PHE A 166 -7.28 6.60 -19.62
CA PHE A 166 -7.24 7.99 -19.17
C PHE A 166 -5.82 8.53 -18.94
N LEU A 167 -5.68 9.85 -19.07
CA LEU A 167 -4.43 10.62 -18.97
C LEU A 167 -4.21 11.18 -17.57
N LEU A 168 -3.21 10.69 -16.85
CA LEU A 168 -2.75 11.28 -15.60
C LEU A 168 -1.83 12.48 -15.88
N LEU A 169 -2.15 13.66 -15.32
CA LEU A 169 -1.42 14.92 -15.54
C LEU A 169 -0.67 15.33 -14.26
N PHE A 170 0.66 15.32 -14.29
CA PHE A 170 1.48 15.82 -13.19
C PHE A 170 2.09 17.18 -13.54
N VAL A 171 1.86 18.19 -12.70
CA VAL A 171 2.42 19.53 -12.83
C VAL A 171 3.40 19.78 -11.68
N CYS A 172 4.70 19.83 -11.98
CA CYS A 172 5.73 20.17 -11.01
C CYS A 172 6.03 21.67 -11.07
N LEU A 173 6.00 22.39 -9.93
CA LEU A 173 6.28 23.82 -9.84
C LEU A 173 7.50 24.03 -8.93
N VAL A 174 8.70 23.79 -9.46
CA VAL A 174 9.94 23.99 -8.70
C VAL A 174 10.24 25.50 -8.64
N SER A 175 9.92 26.15 -7.52
CA SER A 175 10.28 27.55 -7.30
C SER A 175 11.63 27.67 -6.59
N HIS A 176 12.73 27.77 -7.34
CA HIS A 176 13.96 28.31 -6.76
C HIS A 176 13.73 29.80 -6.45
N ALA A 177 13.77 30.17 -5.17
CA ALA A 177 13.46 31.50 -4.71
C ALA A 177 14.45 32.54 -5.27
N CYS A 178 14.07 33.21 -6.35
CA CYS A 178 14.26 34.65 -6.50
C CYS A 178 12.86 35.23 -6.67
N GLY A 179 12.40 35.98 -5.66
CA GLY A 179 10.98 36.31 -5.46
C GLY A 179 10.29 36.97 -6.64
N ILE A 180 9.50 36.19 -7.38
CA ILE A 180 8.41 36.69 -8.23
C ILE A 180 7.25 35.71 -8.08
N VAL A 181 6.12 36.20 -7.58
CA VAL A 181 4.85 35.46 -7.55
C VAL A 181 4.33 35.40 -8.97
N ALA A 182 4.60 34.31 -9.69
CA ALA A 182 4.02 34.08 -11.01
C ALA A 182 2.61 33.47 -10.83
N ASN A 183 1.60 34.31 -11.02
CA ASN A 183 0.24 33.83 -11.25
C ASN A 183 0.20 33.04 -12.57
N LEU A 184 -0.48 31.91 -12.51
CA LEU A 184 -0.74 31.00 -13.62
C LEU A 184 -1.42 31.76 -14.78
N GLN A 185 -0.68 32.05 -15.84
CA GLN A 185 -1.27 32.45 -17.11
C GLN A 185 -0.55 31.75 -18.25
N VAL A 186 -1.25 30.77 -18.84
CA VAL A 186 -0.84 30.09 -20.05
C VAL A 186 -0.89 31.09 -21.19
N SER A 187 0.26 31.62 -21.60
CA SER A 187 0.44 32.17 -22.94
C SER A 187 1.86 31.88 -23.40
N LEU A 188 1.95 31.13 -24.49
CA LEU A 188 3.19 30.75 -25.14
C LEU A 188 3.89 32.01 -25.66
N LYS A 189 5.01 32.40 -25.06
CA LYS A 189 6.01 33.22 -25.75
C LYS A 189 7.42 32.78 -25.36
N GLU A 190 8.07 32.28 -26.39
CA GLU A 190 9.48 31.93 -26.51
C GLU A 190 10.36 33.10 -26.04
N ASN A 191 11.14 32.87 -24.98
CA ASN A 191 12.58 33.17 -24.92
C ASN A 191 13.17 32.84 -23.53
N GLY A 192 14.07 31.86 -23.53
CA GLY A 192 15.29 31.78 -22.72
C GLY A 192 15.24 32.16 -21.24
N SER A 193 14.74 31.26 -20.39
CA SER A 193 15.35 30.99 -19.09
C SER A 193 15.05 29.54 -18.70
N LEU A 194 16.04 28.85 -18.12
CA LEU A 194 15.97 27.42 -17.82
C LEU A 194 15.14 27.18 -16.54
N SER A 195 13.82 27.40 -16.58
CA SER A 195 12.89 26.75 -15.64
C SER A 195 12.58 25.36 -16.21
N LYS A 196 12.99 24.31 -15.52
CA LYS A 196 12.64 22.94 -15.91
C LYS A 196 11.23 22.65 -15.42
N ASP A 197 10.25 23.31 -16.03
CA ASP A 197 8.83 23.03 -15.86
C ASP A 197 8.49 21.72 -16.60
N SER A 198 8.79 20.57 -15.99
CA SER A 198 8.48 19.28 -16.60
C SER A 198 7.05 18.88 -16.25
N ASN A 199 6.12 19.17 -17.15
CA ASN A 199 4.81 18.51 -17.16
C ASN A 199 5.02 17.07 -17.65
N ILE A 200 4.72 16.09 -16.81
CA ILE A 200 4.81 14.67 -17.20
C ILE A 200 3.39 14.11 -17.25
N THR A 201 3.01 13.61 -18.41
CA THR A 201 1.72 12.97 -18.63
C THR A 201 1.92 11.47 -18.81
N MET A 202 1.02 10.67 -18.22
CA MET A 202 1.07 9.21 -18.28
C MET A 202 -0.31 8.65 -18.60
N GLU A 203 -0.41 7.79 -19.61
CA GLU A 203 -1.66 7.11 -19.96
C GLU A 203 -1.83 5.82 -19.16
N ILE A 204 -3.01 5.65 -18.56
CA ILE A 204 -3.38 4.45 -17.82
C ILE A 204 -4.34 3.63 -18.70
N PRO A 205 -3.96 2.40 -19.08
CA PRO A 205 -4.83 1.52 -19.86
C PRO A 205 -6.14 1.19 -19.14
N ILE A 206 -7.12 0.72 -19.92
CA ILE A 206 -8.31 0.06 -19.37
C ILE A 206 -7.92 -1.18 -18.56
N HIS A 207 -8.74 -1.54 -17.58
CA HIS A 207 -8.52 -2.70 -16.71
C HIS A 207 -7.21 -2.68 -15.92
N THR A 208 -6.66 -1.48 -15.69
CA THR A 208 -5.50 -1.31 -14.79
C THR A 208 -5.99 -1.40 -13.35
N THR A 209 -5.31 -2.23 -12.54
CA THR A 209 -5.58 -2.29 -11.09
C THR A 209 -5.02 -1.04 -10.40
N ILE A 210 -5.86 -0.32 -9.67
CA ILE A 210 -5.49 0.89 -8.93
C ILE A 210 -5.16 0.56 -7.48
N ALA A 211 -5.97 -0.33 -6.89
CA ALA A 211 -5.81 -0.81 -5.53
C ALA A 211 -6.37 -2.23 -5.41
N TYR A 212 -5.95 -2.96 -4.38
CA TYR A 212 -6.42 -4.31 -4.11
C TYR A 212 -6.54 -4.58 -2.61
N ALA A 213 -7.38 -5.54 -2.22
CA ALA A 213 -7.45 -6.04 -0.84
C ALA A 213 -7.07 -7.51 -0.78
N LEU A 214 -6.54 -7.93 0.36
CA LEU A 214 -6.15 -9.30 0.62
C LEU A 214 -7.12 -10.01 1.54
N LEU A 215 -7.15 -11.34 1.44
CA LEU A 215 -7.61 -12.23 2.50
C LEU A 215 -6.40 -13.05 2.97
N GLU A 216 -6.08 -12.96 4.25
CA GLU A 216 -4.96 -13.70 4.83
C GLU A 216 -5.31 -15.18 5.04
N LEU A 217 -4.28 -16.02 5.05
CA LEU A 217 -4.36 -17.45 5.32
C LEU A 217 -3.72 -17.77 6.66
N GLU A 218 -4.42 -18.56 7.48
CA GLU A 218 -3.84 -19.29 8.59
C GLU A 218 -3.53 -20.71 8.12
N ILE A 219 -2.27 -21.13 8.23
CA ILE A 219 -1.75 -22.36 7.60
C ILE A 219 -1.20 -23.30 8.67
N LYS A 220 -1.79 -24.49 8.75
CA LYS A 220 -1.37 -25.59 9.65
C LYS A 220 -0.16 -26.31 9.09
N GLN A 221 0.53 -27.07 9.95
CA GLN A 221 1.75 -27.77 9.56
C GLN A 221 1.56 -28.79 8.44
N ASP A 222 0.36 -29.38 8.35
CA ASP A 222 -0.04 -30.36 7.34
C ASP A 222 -0.60 -29.73 6.06
N GLY A 223 -0.52 -28.39 5.92
CA GLY A 223 -0.99 -27.65 4.76
C GLY A 223 -2.49 -27.36 4.76
N ARG A 224 -3.27 -27.84 5.75
CA ARG A 224 -4.64 -27.34 5.94
C ARG A 224 -4.59 -25.84 6.22
N PHE A 225 -5.54 -25.10 5.69
CA PHE A 225 -5.58 -23.66 5.88
C PHE A 225 -6.99 -23.15 6.14
N GLU A 226 -7.07 -22.00 6.78
CA GLU A 226 -8.31 -21.28 7.08
C GLU A 226 -8.20 -19.84 6.55
N LEU A 227 -9.34 -19.29 6.12
CA LEU A 227 -9.42 -17.91 5.61
C LEU A 227 -9.65 -16.95 6.78
N CYS A 228 -8.80 -15.94 6.94
CA CYS A 228 -8.97 -14.94 7.99
C CYS A 228 -10.07 -13.94 7.60
N LEU A 229 -11.30 -14.18 8.04
CA LEU A 229 -12.48 -13.38 7.66
C LEU A 229 -12.64 -12.10 8.49
N MET A 230 -12.10 -12.08 9.71
CA MET A 230 -12.23 -10.96 10.63
C MET A 230 -10.94 -10.13 10.69
N SER A 231 -11.06 -8.84 10.98
CA SER A 231 -9.93 -7.90 11.03
C SER A 231 -8.96 -8.12 12.20
N ASP A 232 -9.42 -8.78 13.26
CA ASP A 232 -8.64 -9.17 14.43
C ASP A 232 -7.93 -10.53 14.26
N THR A 233 -8.35 -11.31 13.26
CA THR A 233 -7.74 -12.60 12.94
C THR A 233 -6.54 -12.37 12.04
N THR A 234 -5.35 -12.72 12.50
CA THR A 234 -4.12 -12.59 11.71
C THR A 234 -3.70 -13.93 11.15
N GLY A 235 -3.37 -13.97 9.87
CA GLY A 235 -2.82 -15.16 9.24
C GLY A 235 -1.39 -15.46 9.68
N GLY A 236 -0.85 -16.53 9.12
CA GLY A 236 0.49 -17.01 9.36
C GLY A 236 0.57 -18.52 9.40
N PHE A 237 1.77 -19.02 9.69
CA PHE A 237 2.03 -20.44 9.87
C PHE A 237 1.86 -20.83 11.33
N GLU A 238 1.27 -22.00 11.54
CA GLU A 238 1.29 -22.69 12.82
C GLU A 238 2.74 -22.94 13.25
N VAL A 239 3.06 -22.50 14.47
CA VAL A 239 4.39 -22.67 15.08
C VAL A 239 4.35 -23.91 15.97
N ASP A 240 5.37 -24.77 15.88
CA ASP A 240 5.59 -25.88 16.81
C ASP A 240 5.69 -25.37 18.27
N GLY A 241 4.61 -25.53 19.08
CA GLY A 241 4.54 -25.37 20.55
C GLY A 241 4.98 -23.99 21.12
N LEU A 242 4.14 -23.16 21.72
CA LEU A 242 3.22 -23.36 22.85
C LEU A 242 1.87 -22.74 22.50
N ALA A 243 0.78 -23.44 22.81
CA ALA A 243 -0.55 -22.87 22.77
C ALA A 243 -0.57 -21.49 23.45
N LYS A 244 -0.75 -20.42 22.67
CA LYS A 244 -1.18 -19.13 23.23
C LYS A 244 -2.61 -19.32 23.71
N LYS A 245 -2.75 -19.89 24.91
CA LYS A 245 -3.95 -19.69 25.73
C LYS A 245 -4.16 -18.19 25.84
N GLY A 246 -5.39 -17.75 25.55
CA GLY A 246 -5.76 -16.35 25.43
C GLY A 246 -5.24 -15.49 26.58
N LEU A 247 -4.67 -14.35 26.21
CA LEU A 247 -4.59 -13.18 27.07
C LEU A 247 -5.37 -12.07 26.39
N LEU A 248 -6.69 -12.22 26.43
CA LEU A 248 -7.60 -11.09 26.38
C LEU A 248 -7.74 -10.58 27.82
N GLY A 249 -7.32 -9.34 28.06
CA GLY A 249 -7.62 -8.61 29.30
C GLY A 249 -6.43 -8.46 30.25
N GLU A 250 -5.67 -7.38 30.09
CA GLU A 250 -5.71 -6.25 31.04
C GLU A 250 -4.79 -5.13 30.57
N LYS A 251 -5.38 -3.94 30.42
CA LYS A 251 -4.64 -2.69 30.43
C LYS A 251 -4.25 -2.41 31.89
N SER A 252 -2.97 -2.20 32.16
CA SER A 252 -2.55 -1.43 33.32
C SER A 252 -1.30 -0.62 32.96
N TYR A 253 -1.52 0.69 32.85
CA TYR A 253 -0.46 1.69 32.80
C TYR A 253 0.20 1.75 34.18
N LEU A 254 1.48 1.40 34.28
CA LEU A 254 2.35 1.82 35.37
C LEU A 254 3.73 2.12 34.79
N ILE A 255 3.93 3.37 34.37
CA ILE A 255 5.26 3.98 34.34
C ILE A 255 5.21 5.15 35.32
N GLN A 256 5.53 4.87 36.59
CA GLN A 256 6.08 5.87 37.51
C GLN A 256 7.52 5.48 37.80
N GLY A 257 8.44 5.96 36.95
CA GLY A 257 9.86 5.98 37.23
C GLY A 257 10.29 7.42 37.48
N LYS A 258 10.20 7.85 38.75
CA LYS A 258 10.85 9.07 39.27
C LYS A 258 12.35 9.00 38.92
N LEU A 259 12.83 9.86 38.03
CA LEU A 259 14.24 10.22 38.00
C LEU A 259 14.43 11.39 38.95
N GLN A 260 15.09 11.11 40.09
CA GLN A 260 15.55 12.11 41.05
C GLN A 260 16.56 13.03 40.36
N PHE A 261 16.27 14.34 40.38
CA PHE A 261 17.31 15.35 40.28
C PHE A 261 17.93 15.52 41.68
N SER A 262 19.20 15.17 41.82
CA SER A 262 20.04 15.59 42.94
C SER A 262 20.51 17.02 42.69
N SER A 263 20.04 17.95 43.52
CA SER A 263 20.63 19.27 43.75
C SER A 263 21.45 19.25 45.04
N LEU A 264 22.37 20.22 45.16
CA LEU A 264 23.38 20.51 46.23
C LEU A 264 24.80 20.12 45.75
N GLN A 265 25.80 21.00 45.70
CA GLN A 265 26.13 22.21 46.48
C GLN A 265 27.37 22.89 45.83
N PRO A 266 28.00 23.96 46.37
CA PRO A 266 27.80 24.65 47.67
C PRO A 266 27.06 25.99 47.58
#